data_AF-A0A401FL45-F1
#
_entry.id   AF-A0A401FL45-F1
#
_cell.length_a   1.000
_cell.length_b   1.000
_cell.length_c   1.000
_cell.angle_alpha   90.00
_cell.angle_beta   90.00
_cell.angle_gamma   90.00
#
_symmetry.space_group_name_H-M   'P 1'
#
loop_
_entity.id
_entity.type
_entity.pdbx_description
1 polymer ?
#
loop_
_entity_poly.entity_id
_entity_poly.type
_entity_poly.pdbx_seq_one_letter_code
_entity_poly.pdbx_strand_id
1 'polypeptide(L)'
;MEMFRVRFINRITDETIRIGYTSILENNLSPTIYEGQQIFYRDHLQPDLLKTGVAALDALDTIFKAIPDKYVLRQVAFEASHNPGILQVPPKNLFNDYVIEHNLLSRVKYHRDAENKIIIDTNLITELRIG
;
A
#
# COMPACT_ATOMS: atom_id res chain seq x y z
N MET A 1 -11.35 2.28 18.01
CA MET A 1 -10.58 1.84 16.83
C MET A 1 -11.06 2.66 15.66
N GLU A 2 -10.18 3.43 15.03
CA GLU A 2 -10.55 4.34 13.94
C GLU A 2 -10.01 3.76 12.62
N MET A 3 -10.85 3.78 11.58
CA MET A 3 -10.47 3.24 10.27
C MET A 3 -9.75 4.32 9.47
N PHE A 4 -8.79 3.90 8.66
CA PHE A 4 -8.17 4.78 7.68
C PHE A 4 -7.98 4.04 6.35
N ARG A 5 -7.77 4.84 5.30
CA ARG A 5 -7.44 4.38 3.96
C ARG A 5 -6.13 4.99 3.50
N VAL A 6 -5.40 4.27 2.68
CA VAL A 6 -4.18 4.75 2.04
C VAL A 6 -4.42 4.87 0.55
N ARG A 7 -3.93 5.95 -0.05
CA ARG A 7 -3.92 6.14 -1.50
C ARG A 7 -2.48 6.28 -1.97
N PHE A 8 -2.09 5.45 -2.92
CA PHE A 8 -0.83 5.49 -3.63
C PHE A 8 -1.01 6.17 -4.98
N ILE A 9 -0.07 7.04 -5.33
CA ILE A 9 0.01 7.78 -6.59
C ILE A 9 1.41 7.54 -7.14
N ASN A 10 1.53 7.24 -8.44
CA ASN A 10 2.81 7.00 -9.07
C ASN A 10 3.13 8.00 -10.17
N ARG A 11 4.41 8.37 -10.26
CA ARG A 11 4.95 9.15 -11.38
C ARG A 11 6.21 8.48 -11.91
N ILE A 12 6.19 8.11 -13.18
CA ILE A 12 7.33 7.49 -13.87
C ILE A 12 7.88 8.50 -14.88
N THR A 13 9.18 8.76 -14.81
CA THR A 13 9.95 9.53 -15.79
C THR A 13 11.11 8.70 -16.32
N ASP A 14 11.87 9.24 -17.26
CA ASP A 14 13.06 8.58 -17.81
C ASP A 14 14.17 8.42 -16.76
N GLU A 15 14.22 9.30 -15.76
CA GLU A 15 15.24 9.29 -14.70
C GLU A 15 14.75 8.63 -13.40
N THR A 16 13.47 8.81 -13.04
CA THR A 16 12.97 8.46 -11.71
C THR A 16 11.62 7.77 -11.74
N ILE A 17 11.39 6.94 -10.73
CA ILE A 17 10.07 6.40 -10.39
C ILE A 17 9.72 6.90 -9.00
N ARG A 18 8.57 7.55 -8.87
CA ARG A 18 8.09 8.11 -7.60
C ARG A 18 6.82 7.42 -7.18
N ILE A 19 6.78 6.98 -5.93
CA ILE A 19 5.60 6.41 -5.27
C ILE A 19 5.24 7.37 -4.14
N GLY A 20 4.22 8.19 -4.36
CA GLY A 20 3.62 9.03 -3.33
C GLY A 20 2.48 8.30 -2.62
N TYR A 21 2.28 8.59 -1.34
CA TYR A 21 1.19 8.00 -0.58
C TYR A 21 0.60 8.95 0.45
N THR A 22 -0.71 8.85 0.65
CA THR A 22 -1.46 9.64 1.63
C THR A 22 -2.40 8.73 2.43
N SER A 23 -2.35 8.85 3.74
CA SER A 23 -3.20 8.13 4.69
C SER A 23 -4.29 9.07 5.23
N ILE A 24 -5.55 8.66 5.10
CA ILE A 24 -6.72 9.49 5.37
C ILE A 24 -7.63 8.75 6.34
N LEU A 25 -8.01 9.39 7.46
CA LEU A 25 -8.99 8.82 8.38
C LEU A 25 -10.38 8.73 7.75
N GLU A 26 -11.14 7.69 8.05
CA GLU A 26 -12.53 7.55 7.64
C GLU A 26 -13.49 8.09 8.70
N ASN A 27 -13.40 9.40 8.92
CA ASN A 27 -14.37 10.15 9.73
C ASN A 27 -14.96 11.28 8.90
N ASN A 28 -15.91 12.04 9.47
CA ASN A 28 -16.63 13.10 8.78
C ASN A 28 -15.74 14.17 8.13
N LEU A 29 -14.55 14.42 8.70
CA LEU A 29 -13.61 15.42 8.19
C LEU A 29 -12.58 14.83 7.23
N SER A 30 -12.42 13.51 7.22
CA SER A 30 -11.43 12.79 6.43
C SER A 30 -10.03 13.43 6.45
N PRO A 31 -9.45 13.73 7.63
CA PRO A 31 -8.16 14.39 7.71
C PRO A 31 -7.05 13.47 7.20
N THR A 32 -6.08 14.06 6.51
CA THR A 32 -4.78 13.42 6.26
C THR A 32 -4.08 13.24 7.61
N ILE A 33 -3.69 12.00 7.91
CA ILE A 33 -2.95 11.66 9.13
C ILE A 33 -1.49 11.37 8.88
N TYR A 34 -1.12 11.07 7.64
CA TYR A 34 0.25 10.83 7.24
C TYR A 34 0.37 10.92 5.72
N GLU A 35 1.49 11.45 5.23
CA GLU A 35 1.81 11.48 3.81
C GLU A 35 3.32 11.38 3.60
N GLY A 36 3.72 10.90 2.42
CA GLY A 36 5.12 10.77 2.08
C GLY A 36 5.32 10.32 0.64
N GLN A 37 6.59 10.14 0.28
CA GLN A 37 6.97 9.63 -1.03
C GLN A 37 8.29 8.87 -0.96
N GLN A 38 8.42 7.88 -1.83
CA GLN A 38 9.67 7.21 -2.16
C GLN A 38 10.07 7.60 -3.59
N ILE A 39 11.36 7.91 -3.77
CA ILE A 39 11.94 8.28 -5.07
C ILE A 39 13.04 7.27 -5.40
N PHE A 40 12.89 6.61 -6.54
CA PHE A 40 13.83 5.63 -7.05
C PHE A 40 14.51 6.20 -8.31
N TYR A 41 15.84 6.26 -8.31
CA TYR A 41 16.63 6.64 -9.48
C TYR A 41 16.90 5.41 -10.34
N ARG A 42 16.49 5.46 -11.62
CA ARG A 42 16.45 4.26 -12.49
C ARG A 42 17.83 3.65 -12.72
N ASP A 43 18.87 4.48 -12.79
CA ASP A 43 20.26 4.03 -13.01
C ASP A 43 20.88 3.28 -11.82
N HIS A 44 20.23 3.34 -10.65
CA HIS A 44 20.72 2.74 -9.41
C HIS A 44 19.76 1.69 -8.83
N LEU A 45 18.67 1.41 -9.53
CA LEU A 45 17.60 0.57 -9.02
C LEU A 45 17.78 -0.88 -9.47
N GLN A 46 17.61 -1.82 -8.53
CA GLN A 46 17.42 -3.22 -8.89
C GLN A 46 16.05 -3.40 -9.58
N PRO A 47 16.00 -3.90 -10.83
CA PRO A 47 14.76 -3.90 -11.64
C PRO A 47 13.56 -4.61 -11.02
N ASP A 48 13.79 -5.56 -10.11
CA ASP A 48 12.74 -6.43 -9.58
C ASP A 48 12.00 -5.83 -8.38
N LEU A 49 12.57 -4.82 -7.71
CA LEU A 49 11.98 -4.20 -6.52
C LEU A 49 10.61 -3.58 -6.80
N LEU A 50 10.44 -2.97 -7.98
CA LEU A 50 9.21 -2.29 -8.36
C LEU A 50 8.23 -3.19 -9.13
N LYS A 51 8.74 -4.25 -9.76
CA LYS A 51 7.91 -5.21 -10.51
C LYS A 51 7.11 -6.14 -9.62
N THR A 52 7.57 -6.36 -8.39
CA THR A 52 6.90 -7.24 -7.43
C THR A 52 5.81 -6.53 -6.61
N GLY A 53 5.76 -5.19 -6.64
CA GLY A 53 4.88 -4.38 -5.81
C GLY A 53 5.33 -4.27 -4.34
N VAL A 54 6.49 -4.84 -3.98
CA VAL A 54 7.04 -4.84 -2.61
C VAL A 54 7.31 -3.42 -2.12
N ALA A 55 7.81 -2.53 -2.97
CA ALA A 55 8.06 -1.13 -2.59
C ALA A 55 6.83 -0.43 -1.98
N ALA A 56 5.63 -0.75 -2.49
CA ALA A 56 4.39 -0.18 -1.95
C ALA A 56 4.00 -0.81 -0.59
N LEU A 57 4.36 -2.08 -0.36
CA LEU A 57 4.16 -2.75 0.93
C LEU A 57 5.16 -2.24 1.99
N ASP A 58 6.41 -1.97 1.62
CA ASP A 58 7.40 -1.33 2.49
C ASP A 58 6.94 0.07 2.91
N ALA A 59 6.34 0.82 1.98
CA ALA A 59 5.72 2.10 2.29
C ALA A 59 4.54 1.95 3.27
N LEU A 60 3.69 0.92 3.14
CA LEU A 60 2.62 0.63 4.10
C LEU A 60 3.17 0.31 5.51
N ASP A 61 4.23 -0.48 5.60
CA ASP A 61 4.88 -0.76 6.89
C ASP A 61 5.44 0.52 7.53
N THR A 62 6.04 1.40 6.71
CA THR A 62 6.50 2.72 7.17
C THR A 62 5.35 3.57 7.70
N ILE A 63 4.20 3.57 7.02
CA ILE A 63 2.98 4.25 7.48
C ILE A 63 2.55 3.70 8.84
N PHE A 64 2.48 2.38 8.99
CA PHE A 64 2.06 1.75 10.26
C PHE A 64 2.99 2.12 11.42
N LYS A 65 4.29 2.17 11.19
CA LYS A 65 5.29 2.59 12.19
C LYS A 65 5.18 4.08 12.57
N ALA A 66 4.70 4.91 11.65
CA ALA A 66 4.63 6.35 11.84
C ALA A 66 3.32 6.83 12.49
N ILE A 67 2.26 6.03 12.47
CA ILE A 67 0.93 6.43 12.97
C ILE A 67 0.49 5.58 14.19
N PRO A 68 -0.29 6.15 15.13
CA PRO A 68 -0.79 5.43 16.31
C PRO A 68 -1.43 4.06 16.03
N ASP A 69 -1.18 3.09 16.92
CA ASP A 69 -1.70 1.70 16.83
C ASP A 69 -3.22 1.58 16.87
N LYS A 70 -3.92 2.61 17.32
CA LYS A 70 -5.39 2.66 17.31
C LYS A 70 -6.01 2.72 15.90
N TYR A 71 -5.18 2.99 14.87
CA TYR A 71 -5.59 3.14 13.48
C TYR A 71 -5.47 1.84 12.70
N VAL A 72 -6.59 1.42 12.12
CA VAL A 72 -6.73 0.16 11.38
C VAL A 72 -7.01 0.42 9.92
N LEU A 73 -6.23 -0.23 9.05
CA LEU A 73 -6.29 -0.07 7.61
C LEU A 73 -7.50 -0.79 7.03
N ARG A 74 -8.42 -0.02 6.47
CA ARG A 74 -9.61 -0.53 5.78
C ARG A 74 -9.37 -0.74 4.30
N GLN A 75 -8.65 0.18 3.66
CA GLN A 75 -8.50 0.19 2.21
C GLN A 75 -7.13 0.71 1.78
N VAL A 76 -6.59 0.11 0.73
CA VAL A 76 -5.46 0.66 -0.04
C VAL A 76 -5.91 0.84 -1.48
N ALA A 77 -5.82 2.06 -1.98
CA ALA A 77 -6.03 2.39 -3.38
C ALA A 77 -4.68 2.62 -4.05
N PHE A 78 -4.40 1.90 -5.13
CA PHE A 78 -3.21 2.07 -5.94
C PHE A 78 -3.58 2.69 -7.27
N GLU A 79 -2.91 3.77 -7.65
CA GLU A 79 -2.95 4.22 -9.04
C GLU A 79 -2.33 3.15 -9.95
N ALA A 80 -3.01 2.82 -11.06
CA ALA A 80 -2.43 1.95 -12.06
C ALA A 80 -1.28 2.67 -12.77
N SER A 81 -0.11 2.02 -12.84
CA SER A 81 1.00 2.51 -13.65
C SER A 81 0.65 2.46 -15.13
N HIS A 82 0.93 3.54 -15.88
CA HIS A 82 0.89 3.53 -17.35
C HIS A 82 1.93 2.57 -17.97
N ASN A 83 2.92 2.13 -17.18
CA ASN A 83 3.91 1.14 -17.58
C ASN A 83 4.01 0.01 -16.53
N PRO A 84 3.17 -1.04 -16.64
CA PRO A 84 3.17 -2.17 -15.70
C PRO A 84 4.43 -3.04 -15.80
N GLY A 85 5.24 -2.89 -16.85
CA GLY A 85 6.56 -3.53 -16.94
C GLY A 85 7.60 -2.92 -16.00
N ILE A 86 7.34 -1.71 -15.48
CA ILE A 86 8.24 -0.96 -14.60
C ILE A 86 7.74 -0.94 -13.15
N LEU A 87 6.43 -0.74 -12.94
CA LEU A 87 5.83 -0.64 -11.62
C LEU A 87 4.53 -1.44 -11.59
N GLN A 88 4.44 -2.39 -10.67
CA GLN A 88 3.22 -3.18 -10.47
C GLN A 88 2.60 -2.92 -9.11
N VAL A 89 1.29 -3.11 -9.05
CA VAL A 89 0.52 -3.11 -7.82
C VAL A 89 0.65 -4.47 -7.15
N PRO A 90 0.90 -4.57 -5.84
CA PRO A 90 0.99 -5.85 -5.16
C PRO A 90 -0.33 -6.61 -5.25
N PRO A 91 -0.31 -7.90 -5.64
CA PRO A 91 -1.51 -8.72 -5.64
C PRO A 91 -1.98 -9.01 -4.20
N LYS A 92 -3.26 -9.36 -4.04
CA LYS A 92 -3.89 -9.55 -2.73
C LYS A 92 -3.22 -10.63 -1.87
N ASN A 93 -2.78 -11.72 -2.47
CA ASN A 93 -2.03 -12.77 -1.76
C ASN A 93 -0.70 -12.24 -1.21
N LEU A 94 0.08 -11.51 -2.01
CA LEU A 94 1.34 -10.92 -1.56
C LEU A 94 1.13 -9.94 -0.40
N PHE A 95 0.09 -9.09 -0.49
CA PHE A 95 -0.29 -8.23 0.64
C PHE A 95 -0.65 -9.04 1.89
N ASN A 96 -1.41 -10.12 1.74
CA ASN A 96 -1.81 -10.95 2.87
C ASN A 96 -0.60 -11.61 3.55
N ASP A 97 0.29 -12.20 2.75
CA ASP A 97 1.50 -12.84 3.24
C ASP A 97 2.41 -11.81 3.93
N TYR A 98 2.59 -10.63 3.33
CA TYR A 98 3.40 -9.55 3.90
C TYR A 98 2.89 -9.10 5.28
N VAL A 99 1.59 -8.88 5.45
CA VAL A 99 1.03 -8.48 6.77
C VAL A 99 1.29 -9.56 7.83
N ILE A 100 1.17 -10.84 7.46
CA ILE A 100 1.39 -11.96 8.37
C ILE A 100 2.86 -12.06 8.75
N GLU A 101 3.75 -12.10 7.75
CA GLU A 101 5.21 -12.24 7.94
C GLU A 101 5.82 -11.08 8.73
N HIS A 102 5.28 -9.87 8.56
CA HIS A 102 5.75 -8.67 9.26
C HIS A 102 5.01 -8.39 10.58
N ASN A 103 4.18 -9.31 11.09
CA ASN A 103 3.43 -9.18 12.34
C ASN A 103 2.49 -7.94 12.39
N LEU A 104 1.90 -7.57 11.24
CA LEU A 104 1.05 -6.38 11.09
C LEU A 104 -0.45 -6.66 11.29
N LEU A 105 -0.82 -7.83 11.82
CA LEU A 105 -2.22 -8.24 12.02
C LEU A 105 -3.02 -7.30 12.93
N SER A 106 -2.36 -6.61 13.87
CA SER A 106 -3.01 -5.60 14.74
C SER A 106 -3.43 -4.34 13.99
N ARG A 107 -2.91 -4.13 12.77
CA ARG A 107 -3.12 -2.94 11.95
C ARG A 107 -4.19 -3.13 10.88
N VAL A 108 -4.78 -4.33 10.78
CA VAL A 108 -5.81 -4.69 9.79
C VAL A 108 -6.97 -5.43 10.44
N LYS A 109 -8.11 -5.50 9.75
CA LYS A 109 -9.17 -6.47 10.08
C LYS A 109 -8.88 -7.79 9.37
N TYR A 110 -9.16 -8.90 10.04
CA TYR A 110 -9.05 -10.22 9.47
C TYR A 110 -10.10 -11.17 10.05
N HIS A 111 -10.40 -12.22 9.31
CA HIS A 111 -11.16 -13.37 9.78
C HIS A 111 -10.39 -14.66 9.44
N ARG A 112 -10.95 -15.80 9.84
CA ARG A 112 -10.45 -17.12 9.45
C ARG A 112 -11.46 -17.82 8.56
N ASP A 113 -10.98 -18.49 7.52
CA ASP A 113 -11.83 -19.33 6.67
C ASP A 113 -12.14 -20.69 7.30
N ALA A 114 -12.83 -21.54 6.54
CA ALA A 114 -13.18 -22.90 6.96
C ALA A 114 -11.96 -23.79 7.25
N GLU A 115 -10.78 -23.46 6.71
CA GLU A 115 -9.51 -24.17 6.92
C GLU A 115 -8.67 -23.52 8.02
N ASN A 116 -9.25 -22.57 8.78
CA ASN A 116 -8.61 -21.81 9.84
C ASN A 116 -7.44 -20.91 9.36
N LYS A 117 -7.35 -20.63 8.05
CA LYS A 117 -6.35 -19.72 7.47
C LYS A 117 -6.78 -18.27 7.66
N ILE A 118 -5.81 -17.40 7.97
CA ILE A 118 -6.06 -15.96 8.16
C ILE A 118 -6.32 -15.30 6.81
N ILE A 119 -7.45 -14.58 6.72
CA ILE A 119 -7.84 -13.77 5.56
C ILE A 119 -7.97 -12.32 6.01
N ILE A 120 -7.26 -11.41 5.34
CA ILE A 120 -7.27 -9.98 5.65
C ILE A 120 -8.38 -9.26 4.87
N ASP A 121 -9.20 -8.51 5.59
CA ASP A 121 -10.40 -7.84 5.07
C ASP A 121 -10.10 -6.48 4.40
N THR A 122 -8.84 -6.02 4.44
CA THR A 122 -8.44 -4.77 3.79
C THR A 122 -8.74 -4.82 2.30
N ASN A 123 -9.51 -3.84 1.82
CA ASN A 123 -9.86 -3.72 0.42
C ASN A 123 -8.67 -3.19 -0.39
N LEU A 124 -8.21 -3.93 -1.39
CA LEU A 124 -7.16 -3.45 -2.31
C LEU A 124 -7.83 -3.08 -3.63
N ILE A 125 -7.73 -1.80 -4.00
CA ILE A 125 -8.32 -1.26 -5.22
C ILE A 125 -7.20 -0.79 -6.12
N THR A 126 -7.32 -1.05 -7.42
CA THR A 126 -6.49 -0.41 -8.45
C THR A 126 -7.33 0.62 -9.19
N GLU A 127 -6.98 1.89 -9.06
CA GLU A 127 -7.65 3.00 -9.76
C GLU A 127 -7.07 3.12 -11.17
N LEU A 128 -7.91 2.88 -12.19
CA LEU A 128 -7.58 3.21 -13.57
C LEU A 128 -7.76 4.72 -13.75
N ARG A 129 -6.68 5.45 -14.04
CA ARG A 129 -6.80 6.80 -14.59
C ARG A 129 -7.05 6.69 -16.09
N ILE A 130 -8.24 7.13 -16.51
CA ILE A 130 -8.51 7.47 -17.90
C ILE A 130 -7.95 8.88 -18.06
N GLY A 131 -6.68 8.97 -18.49
CA GLY A 131 -6.03 10.22 -18.85
C GLY A 131 -6.41 10.66 -20.26
#